data_AF-A0A7D5N635-F1
#
_entry.id   AF-A0A7D5N635-F1
#
_cell.length_a   1.000
_cell.length_b   1.000
_cell.length_c   1.000
_cell.angle_alpha   90.00
_cell.angle_beta   90.00
_cell.angle_gamma   90.00
#
_symmetry.space_group_name_H-M   'P 1'
#
loop_
_entity.id
_entity.type
_entity.pdbx_description
1 polymer ?
#
loop_
_entity_poly.entity_id
_entity_poly.type
_entity_poly.pdbx_seq_one_letter_code
_entity_poly.pdbx_strand_id
1 'polypeptide(L)'
;MLLRMLAGQSLYVLGWMPPPQMIRYAIILLLITSLSASLSFVLRIGIAQEKYILNAGFSGSDLLAACWQTFRSVLTEELLFRGALLYILLQRFGAKPAVGITAVLFAGFHWLDPKLWTRPEEFILVFLFTFLMGMVLATAFVRTQTIWIPILIHLAWNLVQQVLFPGNARWGFSFVLAAEPPVVTISYFELFILLFLPKLLVVGLNAWILYRMKPLR
;
A
#
# COMPACT_ATOMS: atom_id res chain seq x y z
N MET A 1 -19.53 -10.00 6.89
CA MET A 1 -19.98 -10.82 8.04
C MET A 1 -19.70 -10.12 9.37
N LEU A 2 -18.44 -9.78 9.72
CA LEU A 2 -18.09 -9.06 10.97
C LEU A 2 -18.84 -7.73 11.19
N LEU A 3 -18.89 -6.85 10.18
CA LEU A 3 -19.61 -5.56 10.27
C LEU A 3 -21.09 -5.75 10.63
N ARG A 4 -21.73 -6.76 10.03
CA ARG A 4 -23.14 -7.07 10.26
C ARG A 4 -23.36 -7.75 11.61
N MET A 5 -22.44 -8.61 12.04
CA MET A 5 -22.52 -9.34 13.31
C MET A 5 -22.23 -8.47 14.52
N LEU A 6 -21.24 -7.58 14.44
CA LEU A 6 -20.75 -6.80 15.59
C LEU A 6 -21.31 -5.37 15.64
N ALA A 7 -21.71 -4.82 14.50
CA ALA A 7 -22.24 -3.45 14.42
C ALA A 7 -23.64 -3.37 13.80
N GLY A 8 -24.20 -4.48 13.29
CA GLY A 8 -25.53 -4.47 12.66
C GLY A 8 -25.59 -3.74 11.30
N GLN A 9 -24.46 -3.33 10.74
CA GLN A 9 -24.41 -2.47 9.56
C GLN A 9 -24.20 -3.25 8.25
N SER A 10 -24.63 -2.63 7.14
CA SER A 10 -24.38 -3.08 5.77
C SER A 10 -23.16 -2.38 5.15
N LEU A 11 -22.68 -2.80 3.98
CA LEU A 11 -21.52 -2.16 3.32
C LEU A 11 -21.74 -0.69 2.95
N TYR A 12 -22.98 -0.20 2.97
CA TYR A 12 -23.30 1.20 2.67
C TYR A 12 -22.63 2.19 3.63
N VAL A 13 -22.41 1.82 4.90
CA VAL A 13 -21.74 2.71 5.88
C VAL A 13 -20.26 2.95 5.56
N LEU A 14 -19.70 2.23 4.59
CA LEU A 14 -18.32 2.38 4.15
C LEU A 14 -18.16 3.40 3.01
N GLY A 15 -19.22 4.13 2.66
CA GLY A 15 -19.20 5.12 1.58
C GLY A 15 -18.90 4.48 0.23
N TRP A 16 -19.61 3.41 -0.10
CA TRP A 16 -19.41 2.63 -1.33
C TRP A 16 -19.65 3.44 -2.61
N MET A 17 -20.46 4.50 -2.53
CA MET A 17 -20.69 5.43 -3.63
C MET A 17 -20.05 6.78 -3.28
N PRO A 18 -18.77 7.02 -3.63
CA PRO A 18 -18.10 8.27 -3.32
C PRO A 18 -18.67 9.41 -4.18
N PRO A 19 -18.75 10.64 -3.64
CA PRO A 19 -19.28 11.76 -4.40
C PRO A 19 -18.32 12.18 -5.53
N PRO A 20 -18.80 12.77 -6.65
CA PRO A 20 -17.96 13.05 -7.82
C PRO A 20 -16.72 13.92 -7.53
N GLN A 21 -16.79 14.81 -6.53
CA GLN A 21 -15.65 15.65 -6.15
C GLN A 21 -14.44 14.83 -5.66
N MET A 22 -14.66 13.58 -5.22
CA MET A 22 -13.60 12.68 -4.78
C MET A 22 -12.78 12.09 -5.91
N ILE A 23 -13.30 12.07 -7.15
CA ILE A 23 -12.59 11.51 -8.30
C ILE A 23 -11.26 12.25 -8.53
N ARG A 24 -11.26 13.58 -8.41
CA ARG A 24 -10.03 14.37 -8.53
C ARG A 24 -8.97 13.96 -7.50
N TYR A 25 -9.38 13.81 -6.23
CA TYR A 25 -8.46 13.41 -5.17
C TYR A 25 -7.98 11.96 -5.35
N ALA A 26 -8.88 11.06 -5.76
CA ALA A 26 -8.57 9.68 -6.10
C ALA A 26 -7.47 9.61 -7.17
N ILE A 27 -7.60 10.36 -8.27
CA ILE A 27 -6.59 10.41 -9.35
C ILE A 27 -5.25 10.94 -8.82
N ILE A 28 -5.25 12.03 -8.06
CA ILE A 28 -4.01 12.62 -7.53
C ILE A 28 -3.30 11.65 -6.58
N LEU A 29 -4.03 11.03 -5.65
CA LEU A 29 -3.49 10.07 -4.69
C LEU A 29 -2.96 8.81 -5.38
N LEU A 30 -3.68 8.32 -6.40
CA LEU A 30 -3.23 7.20 -7.24
C LEU A 30 -1.89 7.54 -7.92
N LEU A 31 -1.81 8.68 -8.61
CA LEU A 31 -0.62 9.09 -9.35
C LEU A 31 0.59 9.28 -8.44
N ILE A 32 0.42 10.01 -7.33
CA ILE A 32 1.53 10.28 -6.39
C ILE A 32 2.01 9.00 -5.71
N THR A 33 1.10 8.09 -5.40
CA THR A 33 1.48 6.79 -4.83
C THR A 33 2.23 5.94 -5.84
N SER A 34 1.75 5.86 -7.08
CA SER A 34 2.44 5.15 -8.16
C SER A 34 3.83 5.74 -8.45
N LEU A 35 3.96 7.06 -8.51
CA LEU A 35 5.24 7.73 -8.73
C LEU A 35 6.23 7.47 -7.57
N SER A 36 5.75 7.55 -6.33
CA SER A 36 6.56 7.25 -5.15
C SER A 36 7.00 5.79 -5.12
N ALA A 37 6.12 4.86 -5.51
CA ALA A 37 6.45 3.45 -5.62
C ALA A 37 7.48 3.20 -6.73
N SER A 38 7.30 3.79 -7.92
CA SER A 38 8.21 3.65 -9.06
C SER A 38 9.61 4.19 -8.76
N LEU A 39 9.71 5.24 -7.93
CA LEU A 39 11.00 5.78 -7.49
C LEU A 39 11.87 4.70 -6.80
N SER A 40 11.26 3.74 -6.11
CA SER A 40 12.01 2.62 -5.51
C SER A 40 12.81 1.84 -6.55
N PHE A 41 12.25 1.63 -7.74
CA PHE A 41 12.90 0.90 -8.82
C PHE A 41 13.88 1.77 -9.59
N VAL A 42 13.57 3.06 -9.80
CA VAL A 42 14.52 4.02 -10.38
C VAL A 42 15.81 4.09 -9.55
N LEU A 43 15.68 4.19 -8.22
CA LEU A 43 16.84 4.23 -7.32
C LEU A 43 17.59 2.90 -7.31
N ARG A 44 16.90 1.76 -7.35
CA ARG A 44 17.53 0.44 -7.47
C ARG A 44 18.33 0.27 -8.76
N ILE A 45 17.78 0.74 -9.89
CA ILE A 45 18.47 0.72 -11.18
C ILE A 45 19.69 1.65 -11.14
N GLY A 46 19.55 2.86 -10.60
CA GLY A 46 20.60 3.88 -10.61
C GLY A 46 21.71 3.68 -9.57
N ILE A 47 21.37 3.25 -8.35
CA ILE A 47 22.31 3.14 -7.22
C ILE A 47 22.75 1.68 -7.04
N ALA A 48 21.79 0.76 -6.95
CA ALA A 48 22.08 -0.67 -6.75
C ALA A 48 22.46 -1.40 -8.04
N GLN A 49 22.45 -0.70 -9.19
CA GLN A 49 22.78 -1.25 -10.51
C GLN A 49 21.96 -2.50 -10.87
N GLU A 50 20.75 -2.61 -10.31
CA GLU A 50 19.82 -3.69 -10.62
C GLU A 50 19.34 -3.57 -12.08
N LYS A 51 19.34 -4.68 -12.81
CA LYS A 51 18.86 -4.73 -14.19
C LYS A 51 17.54 -5.48 -14.26
N TYR A 52 16.53 -4.83 -14.83
CA TYR A 52 15.20 -5.39 -15.01
C TYR A 52 14.94 -5.67 -16.48
N ILE A 53 14.40 -6.85 -16.78
CA ILE A 53 13.98 -7.26 -18.13
C ILE A 53 12.50 -7.64 -18.12
N LEU A 54 11.85 -7.49 -19.27
CA LEU A 54 10.51 -8.03 -19.45
C LEU A 54 10.58 -9.56 -19.37
N ASN A 55 9.72 -10.16 -18.56
CA ASN A 55 9.64 -11.61 -18.43
C ASN A 55 9.26 -12.23 -19.79
N ALA A 56 10.09 -13.14 -20.30
CA ALA A 56 9.95 -13.72 -21.64
C ALA A 56 8.62 -14.50 -21.84
N GLY A 57 7.99 -14.94 -20.75
CA GLY A 57 6.66 -15.59 -20.76
C GLY A 57 5.49 -14.66 -20.46
N PHE A 58 5.70 -13.34 -20.36
CA PHE A 58 4.65 -12.40 -19.97
C PHE A 58 3.59 -12.24 -21.07
N SER A 59 2.34 -12.54 -20.74
CA SER A 59 1.18 -12.32 -21.60
C SER A 59 0.23 -11.26 -21.03
N GLY A 60 -0.67 -10.73 -21.87
CA GLY A 60 -1.73 -9.83 -21.41
C GLY A 60 -2.68 -10.49 -20.41
N SER A 61 -2.93 -11.80 -20.55
CA SER A 61 -3.72 -12.58 -19.58
C SER A 61 -3.04 -12.69 -18.22
N ASP A 62 -1.71 -12.82 -18.20
CA ASP A 62 -0.94 -12.85 -16.96
C ASP A 62 -1.02 -11.52 -16.21
N LEU A 63 -0.89 -10.40 -16.94
CA LEU A 63 -1.07 -9.07 -16.37
C LEU A 63 -2.45 -8.91 -15.72
N LEU A 64 -3.50 -9.32 -16.42
CA LEU A 64 -4.87 -9.25 -15.91
C LEU A 64 -5.05 -10.13 -14.67
N ALA A 65 -4.49 -11.34 -14.67
CA ALA A 65 -4.53 -12.24 -13.53
C ALA A 65 -3.79 -11.64 -12.31
N ALA A 66 -2.59 -11.09 -12.51
CA ALA A 66 -1.80 -10.44 -11.47
C ALA A 66 -2.50 -9.20 -10.89
N CYS A 67 -3.06 -8.34 -11.75
CA CYS A 67 -3.85 -7.19 -11.33
C CYS A 67 -5.09 -7.62 -10.53
N TRP A 68 -5.80 -8.67 -10.99
CA TRP A 68 -6.99 -9.17 -10.32
C TRP A 68 -6.68 -9.79 -8.96
N GLN A 69 -5.61 -10.58 -8.86
CA GLN A 69 -5.16 -11.16 -7.59
C GLN A 69 -4.76 -10.05 -6.60
N THR A 70 -3.99 -9.06 -7.08
CA THR A 70 -3.56 -7.92 -6.25
C THR A 70 -4.76 -7.12 -5.76
N PHE A 71 -5.73 -6.84 -6.65
CA PHE A 71 -6.97 -6.17 -6.28
C PHE A 71 -7.75 -6.93 -5.20
N ARG A 72 -7.90 -8.25 -5.35
CA ARG A 72 -8.60 -9.08 -4.35
C ARG A 72 -7.89 -9.08 -2.99
N SER A 73 -6.56 -9.14 -2.98
CA SER A 73 -5.78 -9.06 -1.74
C SER A 73 -6.00 -7.72 -1.04
N VAL A 74 -5.77 -6.62 -1.75
CA VAL A 74 -5.94 -5.26 -1.23
C VAL A 74 -7.37 -5.01 -0.76
N LEU A 75 -8.36 -5.41 -1.55
CA LEU A 75 -9.77 -5.26 -1.19
C LEU A 75 -10.08 -6.03 0.11
N THR A 76 -9.57 -7.24 0.26
CA THR A 76 -9.79 -8.06 1.46
C THR A 76 -9.16 -7.42 2.70
N GLU A 77 -7.91 -6.96 2.58
CA GLU A 77 -7.21 -6.29 3.67
C GLU A 77 -7.92 -4.98 4.06
N GLU A 78 -8.26 -4.12 3.11
CA GLU A 78 -8.93 -2.86 3.42
C GLU A 78 -10.34 -3.07 3.98
N LEU A 79 -11.11 -4.05 3.50
CA LEU A 79 -12.40 -4.38 4.09
C LEU A 79 -12.26 -4.93 5.53
N LEU A 80 -11.20 -5.67 5.83
CA LEU A 80 -10.93 -6.16 7.19
C LEU A 80 -10.51 -5.01 8.11
N PHE A 81 -9.47 -4.26 7.74
CA PHE A 81 -8.85 -3.26 8.61
C PHE A 81 -9.62 -1.95 8.65
N ARG A 82 -10.07 -1.41 7.51
CA ARG A 82 -10.77 -0.12 7.43
C ARG A 82 -12.28 -0.31 7.46
N GLY A 83 -12.76 -1.34 6.75
CA GLY A 83 -14.17 -1.67 6.69
C GLY A 83 -14.73 -2.15 8.03
N ALA A 84 -14.14 -3.19 8.63
CA ALA A 84 -14.67 -3.78 9.86
C ALA A 84 -14.00 -3.24 11.13
N LEU A 85 -12.67 -3.44 11.28
CA LEU A 85 -11.96 -3.15 12.54
C LEU A 85 -11.97 -1.67 12.88
N LEU A 86 -11.53 -0.81 11.95
CA LEU A 86 -11.52 0.64 12.15
C LEU A 86 -12.92 1.16 12.42
N TYR A 87 -13.92 0.73 11.65
CA TYR A 87 -15.31 1.15 11.85
C TYR A 87 -15.80 0.85 13.28
N ILE A 88 -15.59 -0.37 13.78
CA ILE A 88 -15.99 -0.75 15.14
C ILE A 88 -15.24 0.08 16.19
N LEU A 89 -13.93 0.29 16.00
CA LEU A 89 -13.11 1.09 16.92
C LEU A 89 -13.49 2.57 16.91
N LEU A 90 -13.91 3.12 15.76
CA LEU A 90 -14.40 4.49 15.64
C LEU A 90 -15.64 4.71 16.50
N GLN A 91 -16.58 3.76 16.48
CA GLN A 91 -17.81 3.85 17.28
C GLN A 91 -17.55 3.76 18.79
N ARG A 92 -16.50 3.03 19.21
CA ARG A 92 -16.21 2.77 20.63
C ARG A 92 -15.25 3.76 21.27
N PHE A 93 -14.24 4.21 20.53
CA PHE A 93 -13.10 4.95 21.08
C PHE A 93 -12.84 6.28 20.36
N GLY A 94 -13.52 6.54 19.24
CA GLY A 94 -13.29 7.73 18.41
C GLY A 94 -12.05 7.63 17.52
N ALA A 95 -11.82 8.68 16.72
CA ALA A 95 -10.87 8.66 15.60
C ALA A 95 -9.41 8.38 15.98
N LYS A 96 -8.86 9.13 16.94
CA LYS A 96 -7.43 9.06 17.29
C LYS A 96 -6.97 7.66 17.73
N PRO A 97 -7.60 7.03 18.75
CA PRO A 97 -7.20 5.68 19.16
C PRO A 97 -7.52 4.62 18.11
N ALA A 98 -8.65 4.75 17.39
CA ALA A 98 -9.01 3.80 16.35
C ALA A 98 -7.97 3.74 15.22
N VAL A 99 -7.49 4.90 14.75
CA VAL A 99 -6.41 4.98 13.75
C VAL A 99 -5.12 4.34 14.27
N GLY A 100 -4.69 4.66 15.49
CA GLY A 100 -3.46 4.10 16.06
C GLY A 100 -3.52 2.58 16.23
N ILE A 101 -4.59 2.07 16.83
CA ILE A 101 -4.77 0.62 17.08
C ILE A 101 -4.80 -0.15 15.76
N THR A 102 -5.60 0.31 14.78
CA THR A 102 -5.67 -0.38 13.48
C THR A 102 -4.37 -0.33 12.70
N ALA A 103 -3.58 0.75 12.81
CA ALA A 103 -2.28 0.83 12.18
C ALA A 103 -1.29 -0.19 12.77
N VAL A 104 -1.28 -0.37 14.09
CA VAL A 104 -0.45 -1.40 14.77
C VAL A 104 -0.86 -2.80 14.33
N LEU A 105 -2.17 -3.09 14.33
CA LEU A 105 -2.68 -4.40 13.92
C LEU A 105 -2.39 -4.69 12.44
N PHE A 106 -2.51 -3.69 11.58
CA PHE A 106 -2.17 -3.81 10.16
C PHE A 106 -0.68 -4.10 9.97
N ALA A 107 0.21 -3.42 10.72
CA ALA A 107 1.64 -3.67 10.66
C ALA A 107 2.01 -5.07 11.18
N GLY A 108 1.44 -5.49 12.31
CA GLY A 108 1.64 -6.83 12.85
C GLY A 108 1.13 -7.94 11.94
N PHE A 109 0.03 -7.70 11.20
CA PHE A 109 -0.48 -8.64 10.21
C PHE A 109 0.52 -8.91 9.07
N HIS A 110 1.34 -7.93 8.69
CA HIS A 110 2.36 -8.11 7.65
C HIS A 110 3.51 -9.01 8.09
N TRP A 111 3.68 -9.26 9.39
CA TRP A 111 4.62 -10.27 9.88
C TRP A 111 4.15 -11.70 9.63
N LEU A 112 2.91 -11.92 9.19
CA LEU A 112 2.43 -13.24 8.82
C LEU A 112 2.91 -13.70 7.44
N ASP A 113 3.57 -12.84 6.65
CA ASP A 113 4.23 -13.26 5.40
C ASP A 113 5.42 -14.18 5.73
N PRO A 114 5.38 -15.47 5.32
CA PRO A 114 6.47 -16.41 5.59
C PRO A 114 7.82 -15.96 5.03
N LYS A 115 7.85 -15.11 3.99
CA LYS A 115 9.08 -14.55 3.43
C LYS A 115 9.80 -13.64 4.42
N LEU A 116 9.08 -12.97 5.30
CA LEU A 116 9.70 -12.11 6.30
C LEU A 116 10.48 -12.93 7.33
N TRP A 117 10.00 -14.13 7.65
CA TRP A 117 10.65 -15.03 8.60
C TRP A 117 11.99 -15.57 8.11
N THR A 118 12.25 -15.54 6.80
CA THR A 118 13.57 -15.88 6.26
C THR A 118 14.54 -14.69 6.24
N ARG A 119 14.08 -13.48 6.58
CA ARG A 119 14.84 -12.23 6.61
C ARG A 119 14.50 -11.40 7.87
N PRO A 120 14.88 -11.89 9.05
CA PRO A 120 14.53 -11.27 10.32
C PRO A 120 14.98 -9.80 10.44
N GLU A 121 16.05 -9.43 9.74
CA GLU A 121 16.57 -8.05 9.65
C GLU A 121 15.55 -7.05 9.07
N GLU A 122 14.58 -7.51 8.27
CA GLU A 122 13.56 -6.66 7.66
C GLU A 122 12.37 -6.38 8.60
N PHE A 123 12.22 -7.10 9.73
CA PHE A 123 11.02 -7.04 10.59
C PHE A 123 10.66 -5.62 11.04
N ILE A 124 11.66 -4.89 11.54
CA ILE A 124 11.46 -3.53 12.07
C ILE A 124 11.12 -2.57 10.93
N LEU A 125 11.80 -2.68 9.78
CA LEU A 125 11.57 -1.82 8.63
C LEU A 125 10.18 -2.06 8.02
N VAL A 126 9.76 -3.32 7.89
CA VAL A 126 8.42 -3.69 7.42
C VAL A 126 7.37 -3.18 8.40
N PHE A 127 7.56 -3.40 9.71
CA PHE A 127 6.62 -2.91 10.71
C PHE A 127 6.47 -1.39 10.67
N LEU A 128 7.58 -0.64 10.70
CA LEU A 128 7.54 0.82 10.68
C LEU A 128 6.86 1.34 9.42
N PHE A 129 7.21 0.81 8.25
CA PHE A 129 6.61 1.25 6.99
C PHE A 129 5.12 0.93 6.91
N THR A 130 4.73 -0.31 7.20
CA THR A 130 3.33 -0.74 7.16
C THR A 130 2.49 -0.09 8.24
N PHE A 131 3.07 0.24 9.41
CA PHE A 131 2.43 1.05 10.45
C PHE A 131 2.14 2.46 9.95
N LEU A 132 3.14 3.14 9.38
CA LEU A 132 2.98 4.49 8.84
C LEU A 132 1.96 4.53 7.69
N MET A 133 2.05 3.60 6.74
CA MET A 133 1.03 3.44 5.69
C MET A 133 -0.32 3.10 6.30
N GLY A 134 -0.35 2.29 7.35
CA GLY A 134 -1.56 1.92 8.06
C GLY A 134 -2.28 3.13 8.66
N MET A 135 -1.53 4.08 9.22
CA MET A 135 -2.06 5.36 9.69
C MET A 135 -2.60 6.21 8.54
N VAL A 136 -1.89 6.29 7.42
CA VAL A 136 -2.33 7.04 6.22
C VAL A 136 -3.65 6.49 5.69
N LEU A 137 -3.76 5.18 5.51
CA LEU A 137 -4.96 4.51 4.99
C LEU A 137 -6.15 4.64 5.95
N ALA A 138 -5.92 4.46 7.25
CA ALA A 138 -6.97 4.67 8.25
C ALA A 138 -7.43 6.14 8.29
N THR A 139 -6.50 7.10 8.22
CA THR A 139 -6.82 8.53 8.13
C THR A 139 -7.57 8.86 6.85
N ALA A 140 -7.20 8.23 5.73
CA ALA A 140 -7.89 8.39 4.46
C ALA A 140 -9.35 7.99 4.58
N PHE A 141 -9.64 6.82 5.16
CA PHE A 141 -11.00 6.39 5.42
C PHE A 141 -11.77 7.39 6.31
N VAL A 142 -11.19 7.79 7.45
CA VAL A 142 -11.82 8.71 8.39
C VAL A 142 -12.10 10.09 7.77
N ARG A 143 -11.20 10.61 6.94
CA ARG A 143 -11.35 11.93 6.31
C ARG A 143 -12.33 11.93 5.15
N THR A 144 -12.36 10.84 4.38
CA THR A 144 -13.10 10.77 3.12
C THR A 144 -14.42 10.03 3.23
N GLN A 145 -14.64 9.33 4.35
CA GLN A 145 -15.84 8.53 4.62
C GLN A 145 -16.14 7.54 3.48
N THR A 146 -15.12 7.11 2.74
CA THR A 146 -15.23 6.13 1.66
C THR A 146 -14.06 5.15 1.73
N ILE A 147 -14.37 3.87 1.50
CA ILE A 147 -13.38 2.80 1.46
C ILE A 147 -12.53 2.82 0.18
N TRP A 148 -12.99 3.50 -0.87
CA TRP A 148 -12.29 3.49 -2.16
C TRP A 148 -10.96 4.24 -2.12
N ILE A 149 -10.85 5.31 -1.33
CA ILE A 149 -9.60 6.08 -1.24
C ILE A 149 -8.46 5.26 -0.63
N PRO A 150 -8.61 4.62 0.56
CA PRO A 150 -7.56 3.74 1.05
C PRO A 150 -7.28 2.56 0.11
N ILE A 151 -8.31 1.96 -0.50
CA ILE A 151 -8.12 0.91 -1.52
C ILE A 151 -7.24 1.41 -2.67
N LEU A 152 -7.49 2.60 -3.21
CA LEU A 152 -6.73 3.13 -4.34
C LEU A 152 -5.26 3.43 -3.98
N ILE A 153 -5.01 4.02 -2.81
CA ILE A 153 -3.63 4.27 -2.34
C ILE A 153 -2.90 2.94 -2.18
N HIS A 154 -3.50 1.97 -1.48
CA HIS A 154 -2.88 0.68 -1.25
C HIS A 154 -2.67 -0.10 -2.56
N LEU A 155 -3.67 -0.11 -3.44
CA LEU A 155 -3.62 -0.77 -4.74
C LEU A 155 -2.54 -0.15 -5.63
N ALA A 156 -2.42 1.17 -5.69
CA ALA A 156 -1.37 1.84 -6.48
C ALA A 156 0.03 1.40 -6.05
N TRP A 157 0.29 1.33 -4.74
CA TRP A 157 1.57 0.85 -4.22
C TRP A 157 1.83 -0.60 -4.63
N ASN A 158 0.85 -1.49 -4.41
CA ASN A 158 1.03 -2.92 -4.69
C ASN A 158 1.10 -3.22 -6.19
N LEU A 159 0.36 -2.52 -7.06
CA LEU A 159 0.47 -2.72 -8.50
C LEU A 159 1.89 -2.43 -8.99
N VAL A 160 2.53 -1.36 -8.51
CA VAL A 160 3.91 -1.07 -8.90
C VAL A 160 4.89 -2.07 -8.28
N GLN A 161 4.80 -2.31 -6.97
CA GLN A 161 5.75 -3.15 -6.24
C GLN A 161 5.62 -4.66 -6.48
N GLN A 162 4.43 -5.13 -6.85
CA GLN A 162 4.14 -6.57 -6.97
C GLN A 162 3.81 -6.98 -8.40
N VAL A 163 3.12 -6.13 -9.19
CA VAL A 163 2.72 -6.51 -10.55
C VAL A 163 3.75 -6.06 -11.59
N LEU A 164 4.11 -4.77 -11.57
CA LEU A 164 5.06 -4.22 -12.53
C LEU A 164 6.48 -4.69 -12.23
N PHE A 165 6.90 -4.64 -10.96
CA PHE A 165 8.27 -4.97 -10.55
C PHE A 165 8.31 -5.88 -9.31
N PRO A 166 7.91 -7.15 -9.41
CA PRO A 166 7.88 -8.10 -8.28
C PRO A 166 9.26 -8.43 -7.66
N GLY A 167 10.37 -8.06 -8.31
CA GLY A 167 11.74 -8.43 -7.92
C GLY A 167 12.12 -9.89 -8.17
N ASN A 168 11.17 -10.84 -8.25
CA ASN A 168 11.44 -12.22 -8.65
C ASN A 168 10.46 -12.71 -9.72
N ALA A 169 10.91 -13.69 -10.51
CA ALA A 169 10.06 -14.41 -11.45
C ALA A 169 9.16 -15.38 -10.68
N ARG A 170 7.99 -14.90 -10.27
CA ARG A 170 6.84 -15.77 -10.04
C ARG A 170 5.74 -15.37 -11.02
N TRP A 171 4.91 -16.34 -11.36
CA TRP A 171 3.69 -16.27 -12.18
C TRP A 171 3.31 -14.87 -12.71
N GLY A 172 3.55 -14.64 -14.00
CA GLY A 172 2.81 -13.63 -14.75
C GLY A 172 3.12 -12.15 -14.51
N PHE A 173 4.24 -11.83 -13.86
CA PHE A 173 4.64 -10.44 -13.62
C PHE A 173 5.49 -9.84 -14.75
N SER A 174 5.49 -8.50 -14.86
CA SER A 174 6.05 -7.76 -15.99
C SER A 174 7.58 -7.71 -15.98
N PHE A 175 8.20 -6.93 -15.07
CA PHE A 175 9.63 -6.68 -15.05
C PHE A 175 10.32 -7.47 -13.93
N VAL A 176 11.18 -8.41 -14.31
CA VAL A 176 11.93 -9.29 -13.39
C VAL A 176 13.41 -8.94 -13.42
N LEU A 177 14.13 -9.26 -12.35
CA LEU A 177 15.58 -9.12 -12.32
C LEU A 177 16.22 -9.99 -13.41
N ALA A 178 17.13 -9.39 -14.20
CA ALA A 178 17.82 -10.04 -15.31
C ALA A 178 18.88 -11.03 -14.83
N ALA A 179 19.45 -10.78 -13.65
CA ALA A 179 20.45 -11.60 -12.99
C ALA A 179 20.37 -11.32 -11.47
N GLU A 180 21.13 -12.08 -10.68
CA GLU A 180 21.31 -11.75 -9.27
C GLU A 180 21.85 -10.31 -9.13
N PRO A 181 21.32 -9.51 -8.18
CA PRO A 181 21.78 -8.14 -7.97
C PRO A 181 23.30 -8.09 -7.73
N PRO A 182 24.04 -7.20 -8.41
CA PRO A 182 25.47 -7.08 -8.20
C PRO A 182 25.77 -6.56 -6.79
N VAL A 183 26.90 -6.98 -6.22
CA VAL A 183 27.42 -6.39 -4.98
C VAL A 183 28.00 -5.02 -5.34
N VAL A 184 27.42 -3.96 -4.79
CA VAL A 184 27.86 -2.58 -4.97
C VAL A 184 28.37 -1.99 -3.66
N THR A 185 29.37 -1.12 -3.73
CA THR A 185 29.81 -0.30 -2.59
C THR A 185 29.17 1.08 -2.72
N ILE A 186 28.32 1.44 -1.75
CA ILE A 186 27.60 2.71 -1.74
C ILE A 186 27.77 3.40 -0.38
N SER A 187 27.62 4.73 -0.35
CA SER A 187 27.63 5.51 0.88
C SER A 187 26.39 5.23 1.74
N TYR A 188 26.49 5.52 3.04
CA TYR A 188 25.32 5.47 3.94
C TYR A 188 24.19 6.40 3.51
N PHE A 189 24.53 7.52 2.86
CA PHE A 189 23.55 8.46 2.33
C PHE A 189 22.76 7.87 1.16
N GLU A 190 23.44 7.22 0.21
CA GLU A 190 22.80 6.54 -0.91
C GLU A 190 21.95 5.35 -0.45
N LEU A 191 22.45 4.58 0.53
CA LEU A 191 21.68 3.50 1.16
C LEU A 191 20.41 4.05 1.82
N PHE A 192 20.51 5.17 2.53
CA PHE A 192 19.35 5.82 3.15
C PHE A 192 18.33 6.26 2.11
N ILE A 193 18.77 6.92 1.02
CA ILE A 193 17.89 7.34 -0.07
C ILE A 193 17.20 6.12 -0.69
N LEU A 194 17.97 5.09 -1.05
CA LEU A 194 17.47 3.86 -1.67
C LEU A 194 16.38 3.20 -0.81
N LEU A 195 16.61 3.08 0.51
CA LEU A 195 15.72 2.35 1.41
C LEU A 195 14.51 3.17 1.86
N PHE A 196 14.70 4.45 2.19
CA PHE A 196 13.71 5.23 2.93
C PHE A 196 13.01 6.29 2.09
N LEU A 197 13.68 6.92 1.11
CA LEU A 197 13.09 8.05 0.39
C LEU A 197 11.74 7.71 -0.28
N PRO A 198 11.60 6.61 -1.05
CA PRO A 198 10.31 6.24 -1.64
C PRO A 198 9.20 6.03 -0.62
N LYS A 199 9.54 5.40 0.52
CA LYS A 199 8.62 5.08 1.62
C LYS A 199 8.17 6.34 2.37
N LEU A 200 9.10 7.25 2.63
CA LEU A 200 8.81 8.54 3.27
C LEU A 200 7.98 9.43 2.35
N LEU A 201 8.25 9.43 1.04
CA LEU A 201 7.47 10.20 0.06
C LEU A 201 6.05 9.67 -0.06
N VAL A 202 5.84 8.35 -0.19
CA VAL A 202 4.47 7.81 -0.29
C VAL A 202 3.67 8.11 0.98
N VAL A 203 4.25 7.94 2.17
CA VAL A 203 3.57 8.23 3.44
C VAL A 203 3.30 9.73 3.55
N GLY A 204 4.36 10.55 3.38
CA GLY A 204 4.32 11.99 3.62
C GLY A 204 3.42 12.73 2.64
N LEU A 205 3.52 12.45 1.34
CA LEU A 205 2.73 13.14 0.32
C LEU A 205 1.24 12.76 0.42
N ASN A 206 0.92 11.48 0.61
CA ASN A 206 -0.47 11.06 0.82
C ASN A 206 -1.05 11.68 2.10
N ALA A 207 -0.32 11.63 3.22
CA ALA A 207 -0.75 12.27 4.47
C ALA A 207 -0.98 13.78 4.29
N TRP A 208 -0.08 14.46 3.59
CA TRP A 208 -0.16 15.89 3.32
C TRP A 208 -1.38 16.25 2.45
N ILE A 209 -1.64 15.50 1.39
CA ILE A 209 -2.82 15.70 0.54
C ILE A 209 -4.09 15.47 1.35
N LEU A 210 -4.18 14.37 2.09
CA LEU A 210 -5.32 14.06 2.96
C LEU A 210 -5.54 15.13 4.03
N TYR A 211 -4.48 15.81 4.50
CA TYR A 211 -4.58 16.93 5.43
C TYR A 211 -5.10 18.22 4.77
N ARG A 212 -4.75 18.44 3.50
CA ARG A 212 -5.18 19.62 2.72
C ARG A 212 -6.55 19.43 2.06
N MET A 213 -7.09 18.22 2.05
CA MET A 213 -8.43 17.92 1.56
C MET A 213 -9.48 18.64 2.40
N LYS A 214 -10.42 19.30 1.72
CA LYS A 214 -11.60 19.85 2.40
C LYS A 214 -12.47 18.68 2.87
N PRO A 215 -12.95 18.67 4.12
CA PRO A 215 -13.87 17.65 4.59
C PRO A 215 -15.09 17.61 3.67
N LEU A 216 -15.53 16.42 3.28
CA LEU A 216 -16.85 16.25 2.69
C LEU A 216 -17.86 16.63 3.79
N ARG A 217 -18.64 17.69 3.54
CA ARG A 217 -19.77 18.07 4.37
C ARG A 217 -20.96 17.17 4.05
#